data_AF-X1TE52-F1
#
_entry.id   AF-X1TE52-F1
#
_cell.length_a   1.000
_cell.length_b   1.000
_cell.length_c   1.000
_cell.angle_alpha   90.00
_cell.angle_beta   90.00
_cell.angle_gamma   90.00
#
_symmetry.space_group_name_H-M   'P 1'
#
loop_
_entity.id
_entity.type
_entity.pdbx_description
1 polymer ?
#
loop_
_entity_poly.entity_id
_entity_poly.type
_entity_poly.pdbx_seq_one_letter_code
_entity_poly.pdbx_strand_id
1 'polypeptide(L)'
;DYGALGYYIGGKTGSKNVVINGLPKTLTLEQFRYLASPMPVSGATNICHVVGVTPEARTLDEALGGGKPEEVITVGRDQIKEAVNKLTTAHGNKVDLVKFGCPHCSIIELRKIVSLLAGKKVHPNVRLFVATAKQIYVLAEAMG
;
A
#
# COMPACT_ATOMS: atom_id res chain seq x y z
N ASP A 1 -3.77 4.45 -6.54
CA ASP A 1 -3.85 3.92 -5.17
C ASP A 1 -2.98 2.68 -5.12
N TYR A 2 -1.89 2.70 -4.35
CA TYR A 2 -0.96 1.57 -4.27
C TYR A 2 -1.49 0.42 -3.40
N GLY A 3 -2.28 0.72 -2.37
CA GLY A 3 -2.89 -0.30 -1.51
C GLY A 3 -3.91 -1.13 -2.27
N ALA A 4 -4.81 -0.47 -3.00
CA ALA A 4 -5.78 -1.18 -3.85
C ALA A 4 -5.09 -1.96 -4.99
N LEU A 5 -4.02 -1.40 -5.57
CA LEU A 5 -3.21 -2.09 -6.58
C LEU A 5 -2.59 -3.38 -6.02
N GLY A 6 -1.92 -3.29 -4.87
CA GLY A 6 -1.32 -4.45 -4.22
C GLY A 6 -2.35 -5.50 -3.82
N TYR A 7 -3.51 -5.07 -3.32
CA TYR A 7 -4.60 -5.97 -2.98
C TYR A 7 -5.13 -6.72 -4.21
N TYR A 8 -5.28 -6.02 -5.34
CA TYR A 8 -5.67 -6.64 -6.60
C TYR A 8 -4.64 -7.69 -7.05
N ILE A 9 -3.36 -7.30 -7.07
CA ILE A 9 -2.25 -8.17 -7.50
C ILE A 9 -2.19 -9.43 -6.64
N GLY A 10 -2.23 -9.32 -5.31
CA GLY A 10 -2.22 -10.48 -4.41
C GLY A 10 -3.37 -11.45 -4.69
N GLY A 11 -4.59 -10.91 -4.85
CA GLY A 11 -5.78 -11.72 -5.12
C GLY A 11 -5.77 -12.43 -6.47
N LYS A 12 -5.04 -11.91 -7.47
CA LYS A 12 -4.86 -12.58 -8.77
C LYS A 12 -3.72 -13.59 -8.78
N THR A 13 -2.65 -13.33 -8.05
CA THR A 13 -1.41 -14.09 -8.14
C THR A 13 -1.33 -15.25 -7.15
N GLY A 14 -2.16 -15.23 -6.08
CA GLY A 14 -2.19 -16.31 -5.11
C GLY A 14 -0.84 -16.47 -4.42
N SER A 15 -0.26 -17.67 -4.44
CA SER A 15 1.05 -17.97 -3.84
C SER A 15 2.24 -17.81 -4.80
N LYS A 16 2.01 -17.38 -6.04
CA LYS A 16 3.07 -17.25 -7.05
C LYS A 16 3.98 -16.05 -6.75
N ASN A 17 5.22 -16.12 -7.25
CA ASN A 17 6.12 -14.97 -7.29
C ASN A 17 5.62 -13.98 -8.36
N VAL A 18 5.80 -12.68 -8.10
CA VAL A 18 5.25 -11.63 -8.95
C VAL A 18 6.35 -10.68 -9.41
N VAL A 19 6.31 -10.32 -10.69
CA VAL A 19 7.10 -9.24 -11.25
C VAL A 19 6.16 -8.13 -11.69
N ILE A 20 6.36 -6.93 -11.16
CA ILE A 20 5.60 -5.73 -11.52
C ILE A 20 6.47 -4.86 -12.42
N ASN A 21 6.01 -4.68 -13.66
CA ASN A 21 6.65 -3.80 -14.64
C ASN A 21 5.74 -2.60 -14.93
N GLY A 22 6.35 -1.43 -15.18
CA GLY A 22 5.63 -0.21 -15.56
C GLY A 22 5.26 0.75 -14.42
N LEU A 23 5.70 0.49 -13.18
CA LEU A 23 5.61 1.48 -12.11
C LEU A 23 6.69 2.57 -12.25
N PRO A 24 6.44 3.80 -11.75
CA PRO A 24 7.45 4.86 -11.74
C PRO A 24 8.69 4.45 -10.94
N LYS A 25 9.89 4.75 -11.45
CA LYS A 25 11.15 4.51 -10.72
C LYS A 25 11.30 5.39 -9.46
N THR A 26 10.45 6.41 -9.33
CA THR A 26 10.44 7.38 -8.23
C THR A 26 9.49 6.98 -7.10
N LEU A 27 9.10 5.71 -6.99
CA LEU A 27 8.27 5.25 -5.88
C LEU A 27 8.94 5.57 -4.54
N THR A 28 8.21 6.25 -3.65
CA THR A 28 8.70 6.45 -2.29
C THR A 28 8.61 5.15 -1.49
N LEU A 29 9.37 5.06 -0.40
CA LEU A 29 9.31 3.92 0.50
C LEU A 29 7.88 3.65 1.02
N GLU A 30 7.11 4.69 1.32
CA GLU A 30 5.71 4.52 1.77
C GLU A 30 4.81 3.99 0.66
N GLN A 31 4.98 4.47 -0.57
CA GLN A 31 4.22 3.97 -1.72
C GLN A 31 4.53 2.50 -1.99
N PHE A 32 5.80 2.11 -1.92
CA PHE A 32 6.23 0.72 -2.04
C PHE A 32 5.67 -0.14 -0.90
N ARG A 33 5.69 0.37 0.34
CA ARG A 33 5.12 -0.32 1.51
C ARG A 33 3.62 -0.58 1.33
N TYR A 34 2.86 0.44 0.90
CA TYR A 34 1.43 0.28 0.62
C TYR A 34 1.14 -0.67 -0.54
N LEU A 35 2.02 -0.72 -1.53
CA LEU A 35 1.92 -1.69 -2.62
C LEU A 35 2.14 -3.13 -2.11
N ALA A 36 3.20 -3.35 -1.33
CA ALA A 36 3.61 -4.69 -0.93
C ALA A 36 2.74 -5.29 0.19
N SER A 37 2.33 -4.49 1.18
CA SER A 37 1.64 -5.00 2.37
C SER A 37 0.32 -5.77 2.13
N PRO A 38 -0.55 -5.39 1.19
CA PRO A 38 -1.81 -6.11 0.98
C PRO A 38 -1.66 -7.40 0.14
N MET A 39 -0.55 -7.61 -0.58
CA MET A 39 -0.41 -8.79 -1.46
C MET A 39 -0.50 -10.12 -0.70
N PRO A 40 0.15 -10.29 0.47
CA PRO A 40 0.00 -11.49 1.29
C PRO A 40 -1.32 -11.56 2.07
N VAL A 41 -2.15 -10.52 2.01
CA VAL A 41 -3.46 -10.48 2.68
C VAL A 41 -4.56 -10.98 1.74
N SER A 42 -4.55 -10.51 0.50
CA SER A 42 -5.51 -10.95 -0.53
C SER A 42 -5.07 -12.22 -1.27
N GLY A 43 -3.76 -12.49 -1.29
CA GLY A 43 -3.14 -13.71 -1.78
C GLY A 43 -2.19 -14.29 -0.74
N ALA A 44 -1.28 -15.14 -1.17
CA ALA A 44 -0.18 -15.67 -0.37
C ALA A 44 1.15 -15.35 -1.06
N THR A 45 1.23 -14.18 -1.69
CA THR A 45 2.37 -13.77 -2.52
C THR A 45 3.61 -13.67 -1.65
N ASN A 46 4.62 -14.49 -1.96
CA ASN A 46 5.84 -14.58 -1.16
C ASN A 46 6.92 -13.59 -1.61
N ILE A 47 7.16 -13.50 -2.92
CA ILE A 47 8.19 -12.64 -3.50
C ILE A 47 7.55 -11.72 -4.54
N CYS A 48 7.87 -10.43 -4.47
CA CYS A 48 7.47 -9.42 -5.43
C CYS A 48 8.68 -8.59 -5.86
N HIS A 49 9.01 -8.62 -7.14
CA HIS A 49 9.98 -7.70 -7.75
C HIS A 49 9.26 -6.55 -8.43
N VAL A 50 9.76 -5.32 -8.25
CA VAL A 50 9.31 -4.15 -9.00
C VAL A 50 10.46 -3.72 -9.90
N VAL A 51 10.25 -3.84 -11.21
CA VAL A 51 11.29 -3.61 -12.21
C VAL A 51 11.85 -2.19 -12.09
N GLY A 52 13.17 -2.07 -11.93
CA GLY A 52 13.89 -0.81 -11.79
C GLY A 52 13.85 -0.20 -10.39
N VAL A 53 13.19 -0.84 -9.42
CA VAL A 53 13.16 -0.44 -8.00
C VAL A 53 13.84 -1.48 -7.12
N THR A 54 13.56 -2.76 -7.34
CA THR A 54 14.16 -3.84 -6.55
C THR A 54 15.59 -4.13 -7.07
N PRO A 55 16.62 -4.23 -6.20
CA PRO A 55 18.02 -4.31 -6.62
C PRO A 55 18.36 -5.43 -7.61
N GLU A 56 17.77 -6.61 -7.42
CA GLU A 56 17.94 -7.81 -8.26
C GLU A 56 17.08 -7.80 -9.54
N ALA A 57 16.25 -6.78 -9.74
CA ALA A 57 15.30 -6.68 -10.84
C ALA A 57 15.42 -5.32 -11.54
N ARG A 58 16.61 -4.97 -12.03
CA ARG A 58 16.82 -3.68 -12.72
C ARG A 58 16.13 -3.65 -14.08
N THR A 59 16.03 -4.81 -14.71
CA THR A 59 15.30 -5.04 -15.96
C THR A 59 14.25 -6.13 -15.81
N LEU A 60 13.31 -6.21 -16.75
CA LEU A 60 12.30 -7.27 -16.76
C LEU A 60 12.95 -8.66 -16.95
N ASP A 61 14.02 -8.73 -17.75
CA ASP A 61 14.74 -9.98 -18.01
C ASP A 61 15.43 -10.52 -16.75
N GLU A 62 16.10 -9.64 -16.00
CA GLU A 62 16.68 -9.96 -14.68
C GLU A 62 15.60 -10.44 -13.70
N ALA A 63 14.46 -9.74 -13.63
CA ALA A 63 13.36 -10.07 -12.74
C ALA A 63 12.72 -11.43 -13.05
N LEU A 64 12.74 -11.86 -14.31
CA LEU A 64 12.23 -13.16 -14.77
C LEU A 64 13.31 -14.26 -14.78
N GLY A 65 14.56 -13.93 -14.41
CA GLY A 65 15.67 -14.88 -14.44
C GLY A 65 15.96 -15.44 -15.83
N GLY A 66 15.75 -14.64 -16.89
CA GLY A 66 15.87 -15.07 -18.30
C GLY A 66 14.74 -15.99 -18.79
N GLY A 67 13.73 -16.23 -17.95
CA GLY A 67 12.54 -17.02 -18.28
C GLY A 67 11.43 -16.19 -18.93
N LYS A 68 10.31 -16.86 -19.24
CA LYS A 68 9.05 -16.22 -19.66
C LYS A 68 8.06 -16.25 -18.51
N PRO A 69 7.21 -15.23 -18.35
CA PRO A 69 6.15 -15.27 -17.34
C PRO A 69 5.14 -16.38 -17.69
N GLU A 70 4.66 -17.10 -16.68
CA GLU A 70 3.56 -18.06 -16.84
C GLU A 70 2.26 -17.36 -17.26
N GLU A 71 2.05 -16.15 -16.75
CA GLU A 71 0.86 -15.35 -16.98
C GLU A 71 1.24 -13.87 -16.99
N VAL A 72 0.60 -13.09 -17.87
CA VAL A 72 0.77 -11.65 -17.95
C VAL A 72 -0.58 -10.99 -17.70
N ILE A 73 -0.66 -10.18 -16.64
CA ILE A 73 -1.87 -9.46 -16.26
C ILE A 73 -1.61 -7.96 -16.43
N THR A 74 -2.40 -7.32 -17.30
CA THR A 74 -2.39 -5.86 -17.44
C THR A 74 -3.29 -5.24 -16.38
N VAL A 75 -2.72 -4.36 -15.57
CA VAL A 75 -3.46 -3.69 -14.48
C VAL A 75 -3.61 -2.21 -14.82
N GLY A 76 -4.87 -1.77 -14.93
CA GLY A 76 -5.25 -0.38 -15.16
C GLY A 76 -6.07 0.21 -14.03
N ARG A 77 -6.68 1.36 -14.30
CA ARG A 77 -7.56 2.05 -13.33
C ARG A 77 -8.78 1.22 -12.96
N ASP A 78 -9.28 0.40 -13.88
CA ASP A 78 -10.46 -0.43 -13.66
C ASP A 78 -10.22 -1.50 -12.61
N GLN A 79 -9.07 -2.16 -12.64
CA GLN A 79 -8.68 -3.16 -11.62
C GLN A 79 -8.46 -2.53 -10.24
N ILE A 80 -7.93 -1.31 -10.19
CA ILE A 80 -7.82 -0.55 -8.94
C ILE A 80 -9.22 -0.24 -8.39
N LYS A 81 -10.15 0.20 -9.26
CA LYS A 81 -11.54 0.47 -8.88
C LYS A 81 -12.26 -0.80 -8.42
N GLU A 82 -12.02 -1.94 -9.09
CA GLU A 82 -12.53 -3.26 -8.69
C GLU A 82 -12.09 -3.61 -7.26
N ALA A 83 -10.80 -3.45 -6.95
CA ALA A 83 -10.28 -3.72 -5.61
C ALA A 83 -10.89 -2.79 -4.54
N VAL A 84 -11.01 -1.50 -4.82
CA VAL A 84 -11.66 -0.54 -3.91
C VAL A 84 -13.13 -0.92 -3.66
N ASN A 85 -13.88 -1.23 -4.72
CA ASN A 85 -15.28 -1.63 -4.61
C ASN A 85 -15.43 -2.92 -3.79
N LYS A 86 -14.54 -3.90 -3.99
CA LYS A 86 -14.55 -5.16 -3.23
C LYS A 86 -14.29 -4.95 -1.74
N LEU A 87 -13.45 -3.97 -1.38
CA LEU A 87 -13.13 -3.63 0.00
C LEU A 87 -14.16 -2.68 0.65
N THR A 88 -14.95 -1.99 -0.16
CA THR A 88 -15.96 -1.04 0.30
C THR A 88 -17.30 -1.77 0.50
N THR A 89 -17.49 -2.34 1.69
CA THR A 89 -18.73 -3.05 2.06
C THR A 89 -19.79 -2.12 2.68
N ALA A 90 -19.47 -0.84 2.89
CA ALA A 90 -20.41 0.13 3.45
C ALA A 90 -21.42 0.62 2.40
N HIS A 91 -22.69 0.72 2.80
CA HIS A 91 -23.79 1.19 1.95
C HIS A 91 -24.23 2.65 2.20
N GLY A 92 -23.50 3.40 3.04
CA GLY A 92 -23.82 4.78 3.38
C GLY A 92 -22.61 5.60 3.79
N ASN A 93 -22.83 6.87 4.12
CA ASN A 93 -21.76 7.86 4.33
C ASN A 93 -21.41 8.08 5.82
N LYS A 94 -22.02 7.32 6.74
CA LYS A 94 -21.72 7.43 8.17
C LYS A 94 -20.35 6.82 8.45
N VAL A 95 -19.48 7.59 9.11
CA VAL A 95 -18.16 7.15 9.55
C VAL A 95 -18.12 7.19 11.07
N ASP A 96 -17.79 6.07 11.71
CA ASP A 96 -17.63 5.99 13.17
C ASP A 96 -16.15 5.96 13.60
N LEU A 97 -15.25 5.57 12.68
CA LEU A 97 -13.82 5.41 12.92
C LEU A 97 -13.01 5.68 11.63
N VAL A 98 -11.92 6.42 11.77
CA VAL A 98 -10.85 6.52 10.79
C VAL A 98 -9.59 5.92 11.41
N LYS A 99 -8.99 4.92 10.75
CA LYS A 99 -7.76 4.27 11.20
C LYS A 99 -6.65 4.47 10.19
N PHE A 100 -5.51 4.98 10.65
CA PHE A 100 -4.23 4.95 9.95
C PHE A 100 -3.30 3.95 10.63
N GLY A 101 -2.32 3.42 9.88
CA GLY A 101 -1.28 2.55 10.44
C GLY A 101 -1.50 1.06 10.23
N CYS A 102 -2.05 0.65 9.08
CA CYS A 102 -2.03 -0.76 8.65
C CYS A 102 -1.58 -0.82 7.17
N PRO A 103 -0.26 -0.75 6.90
CA PRO A 103 0.87 -0.93 7.82
C PRO A 103 1.16 0.29 8.71
N HIS A 104 1.87 0.09 9.84
CA HIS A 104 2.16 1.13 10.84
C HIS A 104 2.72 2.41 10.20
N CYS A 105 2.18 3.56 10.63
CA CYS A 105 2.56 4.85 10.06
C CYS A 105 4.03 5.17 10.31
N SER A 106 4.70 5.69 9.28
CA SER A 106 6.03 6.30 9.42
C SER A 106 5.94 7.73 9.93
N ILE A 107 7.09 8.30 10.30
CA ILE A 107 7.17 9.70 10.75
C ILE A 107 6.72 10.69 9.67
N ILE A 108 6.92 10.36 8.38
CA ILE A 108 6.51 11.20 7.26
C ILE A 108 4.98 11.21 7.15
N GLU A 109 4.35 10.06 7.33
CA GLU A 109 2.89 9.92 7.30
C GLU A 109 2.23 10.59 8.50
N LEU A 110 2.82 10.45 9.69
CA LEU A 110 2.37 11.17 10.89
C LEU A 110 2.39 12.68 10.67
N ARG A 111 3.49 13.22 10.13
CA ARG A 111 3.58 14.64 9.78
C ARG A 111 2.48 15.07 8.81
N LYS A 112 2.18 14.23 7.81
CA LYS A 112 1.10 14.51 6.84
C LYS A 112 -0.27 14.51 7.51
N ILE A 113 -0.55 13.55 8.40
CA ILE A 113 -1.80 13.48 9.16
C ILE A 113 -1.97 14.74 10.01
N VAL A 114 -0.94 15.14 10.76
CA VAL A 114 -0.95 16.36 11.57
C VAL A 114 -1.21 17.59 10.71
N SER A 115 -0.53 17.72 9.57
CA SER A 115 -0.75 18.83 8.64
C SER A 115 -2.18 18.91 8.12
N LEU A 116 -2.83 17.77 7.86
CA LEU A 116 -4.23 17.72 7.42
C LEU A 116 -5.22 18.10 8.53
N LEU A 117 -4.84 17.90 9.79
CA LEU A 117 -5.62 18.23 10.97
C LEU A 117 -5.35 19.64 11.52
N ALA A 118 -4.35 20.35 10.99
CA ALA A 118 -3.98 21.68 11.46
C ALA A 118 -5.18 22.64 11.41
N GLY A 119 -5.50 23.24 12.57
CA GLY A 119 -6.64 24.14 12.73
C GLY A 119 -8.02 23.46 12.67
N LYS A 120 -8.08 22.12 12.65
CA LYS A 120 -9.32 21.33 12.58
C LYS A 120 -9.48 20.48 13.83
N LYS A 121 -10.72 20.08 14.10
CA LYS A 121 -11.05 19.08 15.12
C LYS A 121 -11.70 17.88 14.45
N VAL A 122 -11.41 16.69 14.95
CA VAL A 122 -12.12 15.48 14.56
C VAL A 122 -13.58 15.63 14.99
N HIS A 123 -14.51 15.24 14.12
CA HIS A 123 -15.94 15.30 14.41
C HIS A 123 -16.26 14.50 15.69
N PRO A 124 -17.11 14.98 16.62
CA PRO A 124 -17.30 14.36 17.94
C PRO A 124 -17.78 12.90 17.89
N ASN A 125 -18.49 12.53 16.82
CA ASN A 125 -18.98 11.16 16.60
C ASN A 125 -18.00 10.26 15.81
N VAL A 126 -16.80 10.74 15.51
CA VAL A 126 -15.78 10.01 14.74
C VAL A 126 -14.55 9.79 15.62
N ARG A 127 -14.11 8.54 15.74
CA ARG A 127 -12.83 8.24 16.39
C ARG A 127 -11.72 8.29 15.35
N LEU A 128 -10.56 8.86 15.71
CA LEU A 128 -9.36 8.84 14.89
C LEU A 128 -8.29 8.00 15.59
N PHE A 129 -7.86 6.92 14.94
CA PHE A 129 -6.84 6.01 15.45
C PHE A 129 -5.62 6.07 14.53
N VAL A 130 -4.44 6.22 15.12
CA VAL A 130 -3.17 6.22 14.39
C VAL A 130 -2.26 5.20 15.05
N ALA A 131 -1.94 4.12 14.34
CA ALA A 131 -1.01 3.10 14.80
C ALA A 131 0.39 3.33 14.22
N THR A 132 1.40 3.33 15.08
CA THR A 132 2.81 3.49 14.70
C THR A 132 3.71 2.66 15.60
N ALA A 133 4.96 2.42 15.18
CA ALA A 133 5.95 1.73 16.01
C ALA A 133 6.39 2.62 17.19
N LYS A 134 6.78 2.01 18.31
CA LYS A 134 7.15 2.75 19.54
C LYS A 134 8.27 3.75 19.29
N GLN A 135 9.28 3.41 18.49
CA GLN A 135 10.38 4.33 18.18
C GLN A 135 9.89 5.56 17.41
N ILE A 136 8.94 5.37 16.48
CA ILE A 136 8.37 6.46 15.69
C ILE A 136 7.46 7.34 16.55
N TYR A 137 6.70 6.75 17.47
CA TYR A 137 5.91 7.50 18.44
C TYR A 137 6.80 8.42 19.30
N VAL A 138 7.88 7.89 19.87
CA VAL A 138 8.83 8.68 20.69
C VAL A 138 9.47 9.80 19.86
N LEU A 139 9.84 9.52 18.61
CA LEU A 139 10.35 10.55 17.70
C LEU A 139 9.30 11.63 17.42
N ALA A 140 8.05 11.25 17.17
CA ALA A 140 6.96 12.19 16.92
C ALA A 140 6.71 13.08 18.15
N GLU A 141 6.68 12.53 19.36
CA GLU A 141 6.55 13.34 20.58
C GLU A 141 7.69 14.34 20.75
N ALA A 142 8.93 13.95 20.44
CA ALA A 142 10.08 14.85 20.51
C ALA A 142 10.02 15.97 19.45
N MET A 143 9.28 15.77 18.36
CA MET A 143 9.13 16.74 17.27
C MET A 143 7.97 17.73 17.49
N GLY A 144 7.04 17.43 18.40
CA GLY A 144 5.79 18.19 18.61
C GLY A 144 4.70 17.88 17.59
#